data_AF-A0A391NT75-F1
#
_entry.id   AF-A0A391NT75-F1
#
_cell.length_a   1.000
_cell.length_b   1.000
_cell.length_c   1.000
_cell.angle_alpha   90.00
_cell.angle_beta   90.00
_cell.angle_gamma   90.00
#
_symmetry.space_group_name_H-M   'P 1'
#
loop_
_entity.id
_entity.type
_entity.pdbx_description
1 polymer ?
#
loop_
_entity_poly.entity_id
_entity_poly.type
_entity_poly.pdbx_seq_one_letter_code
_entity_poly.pdbx_strand_id
1 'polypeptide(L)'
;MYSELLGLPRRVIIDNGPLSVSGITTLPSFTECWCHTPVDLGVYTCIFNNDPVSQSIYMIDPVSGDTRLAEPLPFPGMIKGMWLLNPTTMLVVQTERTLVVELDPQLFNRFADD
;
A
#
# COMPACT_ATOMS: atom_id res chain seq x y z
N MET A 1 18.97 6.19 -15.36
CA MET A 1 17.91 7.05 -15.95
C MET A 1 16.68 6.88 -15.06
N TYR A 2 16.55 7.69 -14.01
CA TYR A 2 15.41 7.65 -13.08
C TYR A 2 14.51 8.83 -13.44
N SER A 3 13.63 8.61 -14.40
CA SER A 3 12.61 9.57 -14.79
C SER A 3 11.27 9.02 -14.33
N GLU A 4 10.43 9.88 -13.74
CA GLU A 4 8.97 9.69 -13.59
C GLU A 4 8.38 9.14 -12.27
N LEU A 5 9.04 9.31 -11.11
CA LEU A 5 8.33 9.25 -9.81
C LEU A 5 7.82 10.63 -9.31
N LEU A 6 7.87 11.67 -10.17
CA LEU A 6 7.61 13.06 -9.79
C LEU A 6 6.12 13.41 -9.59
N GLY A 7 5.20 12.48 -9.85
CA GLY A 7 3.76 12.68 -9.67
C GLY A 7 3.11 11.82 -8.60
N LEU A 8 3.83 10.86 -8.01
CA LEU A 8 3.22 9.91 -7.08
C LEU A 8 3.18 10.46 -5.64
N PRO A 9 2.05 10.29 -4.92
CA PRO A 9 1.90 10.79 -3.57
C PRO A 9 2.88 10.09 -2.62
N ARG A 10 3.81 10.86 -2.05
CA ARG A 10 4.76 10.40 -1.03
C ARG A 10 4.15 10.35 0.37
N ARG A 11 2.97 10.93 0.52
CA ARG A 11 2.19 11.02 1.75
C ARG A 11 0.75 10.70 1.39
N VAL A 12 0.18 9.71 2.08
CA VAL A 12 -1.24 9.38 1.96
C VAL A 12 -1.87 9.36 3.34
N ILE A 13 -3.08 9.92 3.42
CA ILE A 13 -3.90 9.90 4.62
C ILE A 13 -5.04 8.95 4.32
N ILE A 14 -5.04 7.81 5.01
CA ILE A 14 -6.05 6.77 4.88
C ILE A 14 -7.08 7.02 5.98
N ASP A 15 -8.32 7.25 5.59
CA ASP A 15 -9.45 7.29 6.53
C ASP A 15 -9.92 5.86 6.76
N ASN A 16 -9.68 5.32 7.95
CA ASN A 16 -10.13 3.97 8.31
C ASN A 16 -11.59 3.97 8.82
N GLY A 17 -12.28 5.10 8.74
CA GLY A 17 -13.60 5.29 9.30
C GLY A 17 -13.61 5.29 10.84
N PRO A 18 -14.81 5.30 11.45
CA PRO A 18 -14.97 5.31 12.90
C PRO A 18 -14.69 3.93 13.50
N LEU A 19 -13.67 3.83 14.35
CA LEU A 19 -13.37 2.65 15.16
C LEU A 19 -14.44 2.46 16.23
N SER A 20 -15.49 1.69 15.96
CA SER A 20 -16.53 1.40 16.96
C SER A 20 -16.00 0.53 18.11
N VAL A 21 -15.41 1.16 19.13
CA VAL A 21 -15.13 0.53 20.42
C VAL A 21 -16.34 0.76 21.32
N SER A 22 -17.08 -0.32 21.61
CA SER A 22 -18.23 -0.42 22.52
C SER A 22 -18.71 0.90 23.16
N GLY A 23 -19.58 1.62 22.45
CA GLY A 23 -20.47 2.61 23.05
C GLY A 23 -19.96 4.06 23.17
N ILE A 24 -18.81 4.41 22.58
CA ILE A 24 -18.32 5.80 22.57
C ILE A 24 -18.16 6.27 21.12
N THR A 25 -18.84 7.37 20.77
CA THR A 25 -18.74 8.01 19.45
C THR A 25 -17.28 8.35 19.17
N THR A 26 -16.68 7.64 18.23
CA THR A 26 -15.23 7.58 18.06
C THR A 26 -14.79 8.57 17.00
N LEU A 27 -13.71 9.31 17.30
CA LEU A 27 -13.08 10.21 16.34
C LEU A 27 -12.67 9.42 15.09
N PRO A 28 -12.75 10.04 13.90
CA PRO A 28 -12.26 9.41 12.67
C PRO A 28 -10.79 9.00 12.86
N SER A 29 -10.50 7.75 12.53
CA SER A 29 -9.16 7.21 12.67
C SER A 29 -8.41 7.33 11.35
N PHE A 30 -7.50 8.30 11.30
CA PHE A 30 -6.66 8.51 10.13
C PHE A 30 -5.31 7.81 10.31
N THR A 31 -4.89 7.04 9.32
CA THR A 31 -3.52 6.54 9.23
C THR A 31 -2.77 7.36 8.21
N GLU A 32 -1.73 8.06 8.67
CA GLU A 32 -0.83 8.79 7.78
C GLU A 32 0.34 7.89 7.38
N CYS A 33 0.42 7.56 6.09
CA CYS A 33 1.48 6.73 5.53
C CYS A 33 2.49 7.60 4.77
N TRP A 34 3.76 7.46 5.13
CA TRP A 34 4.88 8.05 4.41
C TRP A 34 5.52 6.98 3.53
N CYS A 35 5.45 7.17 2.21
CA CYS A 35 6.04 6.24 1.26
C CYS A 35 7.14 6.93 0.46
N HIS A 36 8.35 6.37 0.57
CA HIS A 36 9.50 6.87 -0.14
C HIS A 36 9.54 6.43 -1.61
N THR A 37 8.78 5.38 -1.97
CA THR A 37 8.83 4.80 -3.31
C THR A 37 7.49 4.19 -3.67
N PRO A 38 6.43 4.98 -3.93
CA PRO A 38 5.18 4.44 -4.44
C PRO A 38 5.40 3.70 -5.77
N VAL A 39 4.65 2.62 -6.00
CA VAL A 39 4.72 1.82 -7.22
C VAL A 39 3.42 1.95 -7.97
N ASP A 40 3.51 2.43 -9.20
CA ASP A 40 2.38 2.48 -10.10
C ASP A 40 2.15 1.10 -10.74
N LEU A 41 0.95 0.55 -10.57
CA LEU A 41 0.47 -0.69 -11.18
C LEU A 41 -0.38 -0.39 -12.43
N GLY A 42 -0.39 0.85 -12.91
CA GLY A 42 -1.22 1.37 -13.99
C GLY A 42 -2.63 1.71 -13.53
N VAL A 43 -3.27 0.78 -12.81
CA VAL A 43 -4.66 0.94 -12.34
C VAL A 43 -4.75 1.23 -10.85
N TYR A 44 -3.71 0.83 -10.10
CA TYR A 44 -3.59 1.09 -8.68
C TYR A 44 -2.21 1.68 -8.39
N THR A 45 -2.12 2.54 -7.38
CA THR A 45 -0.83 2.91 -6.79
C THR A 45 -0.62 2.10 -5.52
N CYS A 46 0.44 1.30 -5.49
CA CYS A 46 0.91 0.61 -4.30
C CYS A 46 1.72 1.56 -3.41
N ILE A 47 1.35 1.60 -2.14
CA ILE A 47 1.99 2.41 -1.11
C ILE A 47 2.26 1.52 0.09
N PHE A 48 3.45 1.63 0.63
CA PHE A 48 3.82 0.87 1.83
C PHE A 48 3.79 1.78 3.03
N ASN A 49 3.14 1.29 4.08
CA ASN A 49 3.27 1.85 5.39
C ASN A 49 4.59 1.36 5.99
N ASN A 50 5.54 2.28 6.14
CA ASN A 50 6.83 2.01 6.77
C ASN A 50 6.80 2.26 8.27
N ASP A 51 5.64 2.09 8.91
CA ASP A 51 5.51 2.16 10.37
C ASP A 51 6.30 1.00 10.99
N PRO A 52 7.19 1.26 11.97
CA PRO A 52 7.93 0.21 12.68
C PRO A 52 7.03 -0.81 13.39
N VAL A 53 5.78 -0.46 13.70
CA VAL A 53 4.82 -1.31 14.41
C VAL A 53 3.95 -2.12 13.45
N SER A 54 3.62 -1.59 12.26
CA SER A 54 2.74 -2.26 11.30
C SER A 54 3.18 -1.99 9.87
N GLN A 55 3.87 -2.97 9.29
CA GLN A 55 4.28 -2.92 7.90
C GLN A 55 3.22 -3.53 7.01
N SER A 56 2.55 -2.66 6.27
CA SER A 56 1.38 -3.01 5.48
C SER A 56 1.48 -2.43 4.09
N ILE A 57 0.98 -3.17 3.11
CA ILE A 57 0.85 -2.72 1.72
C ILE A 57 -0.57 -2.22 1.52
N TYR A 58 -0.68 -0.99 1.03
CA TYR A 58 -1.93 -0.39 0.61
C TYR A 58 -1.95 -0.24 -0.90
N MET A 59 -3.09 -0.57 -1.50
CA MET A 59 -3.39 -0.33 -2.90
C MET A 59 -4.41 0.80 -2.98
N ILE A 60 -4.09 1.83 -3.73
CA ILE A 60 -4.94 3.01 -3.88
C ILE A 60 -5.42 3.06 -5.31
N ASP A 61 -6.72 3.13 -5.49
CA ASP A 61 -7.33 3.45 -6.78
C ASP A 61 -7.18 4.97 -7.00
N PRO A 62 -6.39 5.42 -7.99
CA PRO A 62 -6.20 6.84 -8.23
C PRO A 62 -7.47 7.52 -8.79
N VAL A 63 -8.44 6.76 -9.30
CA VAL A 63 -9.69 7.28 -9.87
C VAL A 63 -10.72 7.55 -8.77
N SER A 64 -10.94 6.58 -7.88
CA SER A 64 -11.92 6.70 -6.81
C SER A 64 -11.34 7.23 -5.49
N GLY A 65 -10.02 7.18 -5.32
CA GLY A 65 -9.35 7.42 -4.04
C GLY A 65 -9.53 6.29 -3.01
N ASP A 66 -10.18 5.19 -3.41
CA ASP A 66 -10.42 4.03 -2.55
C ASP A 66 -9.10 3.36 -2.18
N THR A 67 -8.94 3.03 -0.91
CA THR A 67 -7.70 2.43 -0.38
C THR A 67 -8.00 1.07 0.18
N ARG A 68 -7.29 0.05 -0.30
CA ARG A 68 -7.41 -1.33 0.16
C ARG A 68 -6.11 -1.80 0.80
N LEU A 69 -6.23 -2.43 1.96
CA LEU A 69 -5.13 -3.19 2.53
C LEU A 69 -4.94 -4.45 1.69
N ALA A 70 -3.75 -4.62 1.10
CA ALA A 70 -3.41 -5.84 0.40
C ALA A 70 -3.06 -6.91 1.44
N GLU A 71 -1.85 -6.89 1.99
CA GLU A 71 -1.42 -7.80 3.04
C GLU A 71 -0.32 -7.17 3.91
N PRO A 72 -0.21 -7.60 5.19
CA PRO A 72 0.94 -7.27 6.03
C PRO A 72 2.18 -8.06 5.58
N LEU A 73 3.36 -7.44 5.63
CA LEU A 73 4.60 -8.14 5.32
C LEU A 73 4.91 -9.21 6.39
N PRO A 74 5.42 -10.39 5.98
CA PRO A 74 5.74 -11.46 6.92
C PRO A 74 6.89 -11.10 7.87
N PHE A 75 7.72 -10.13 7.48
CA PHE A 75 8.85 -9.66 8.28
C PHE A 75 8.84 -8.14 8.38
N PRO A 76 8.84 -7.58 9.60
CA PRO A 76 9.06 -6.15 9.77
C PRO A 76 10.51 -5.80 9.38
N GLY A 77 10.69 -4.68 8.68
CA GLY A 77 12.00 -4.17 8.26
C GLY A 77 11.92 -2.95 7.36
N MET A 78 12.82 -1.98 7.52
CA MET A 78 12.80 -0.73 6.75
C MET A 78 12.94 -1.01 5.25
N ILE A 79 11.96 -0.56 4.48
CA ILE A 79 11.89 -0.74 3.02
C ILE A 79 12.75 0.31 2.32
N LYS A 80 13.63 -0.15 1.45
CA LYS A 80 14.52 0.67 0.61
C LYS A 80 13.97 0.89 -0.79
N GLY A 81 13.15 -0.04 -1.27
CA GLY A 81 12.53 0.04 -2.57
C GLY A 81 11.56 -1.11 -2.79
N MET A 82 10.76 -0.97 -3.83
CA MET A 82 9.75 -1.94 -4.22
C MET A 82 9.58 -1.87 -5.73
N TRP A 83 9.30 -3.02 -6.33
CA TRP A 83 9.10 -3.15 -7.76
C TRP A 83 8.06 -4.20 -8.05
N LEU A 84 7.20 -3.94 -9.02
CA LEU A 84 6.30 -4.95 -9.51
C LEU A 84 7.06 -5.87 -10.49
N LEU A 85 6.97 -7.18 -10.27
CA LEU A 85 7.52 -8.19 -11.19
C LEU A 85 6.45 -8.63 -12.21
N ASN A 86 5.21 -8.77 -11.74
CA ASN A 86 4.02 -9.03 -12.53
C ASN A 86 2.79 -8.47 -11.77
N PRO A 87 1.59 -8.40 -12.35
CA PRO A 87 0.43 -7.79 -11.69
C PRO A 87 0.16 -8.27 -10.27
N THR A 88 0.44 -9.54 -9.96
CA THR A 88 0.17 -10.17 -8.66
C THR A 88 1.43 -10.47 -7.85
N THR A 89 2.60 -9.97 -8.25
CA THR A 89 3.87 -10.28 -7.55
C THR A 89 4.75 -9.05 -7.49
N MET A 90 5.15 -8.71 -6.27
CA MET A 90 5.95 -7.54 -5.96
C MET A 90 7.25 -7.94 -5.25
N LEU A 91 8.36 -7.38 -5.71
CA LEU A 91 9.65 -7.45 -5.06
C LEU A 91 9.76 -6.30 -4.06
N VAL A 92 10.02 -6.62 -2.80
CA VAL A 92 10.21 -5.64 -1.72
C VAL A 92 11.63 -5.76 -1.21
N VAL A 93 12.41 -4.71 -1.38
CA VAL A 93 13.79 -4.66 -0.90
C VAL A 93 13.79 -3.96 0.45
N GLN A 94 14.08 -4.73 1.50
CA GLN A 94 14.34 -4.23 2.84
C GLN A 94 15.86 -4.06 3.05
N THR A 95 16.23 -3.39 4.12
CA THR A 95 17.64 -3.16 4.46
C THR A 95 18.40 -4.47 4.70
N GLU A 96 17.74 -5.46 5.29
CA GLU A 96 18.36 -6.73 5.70
C GLU A 96 18.15 -7.86 4.69
N ARG A 97 17.12 -7.75 3.84
CA ARG A 97 16.65 -8.84 2.99
C ARG A 97 15.84 -8.33 1.80
N THR A 98 15.63 -9.21 0.83
CA THR A 98 14.69 -8.98 -0.26
C THR A 98 13.56 -9.99 -0.15
N LEU A 99 12.32 -9.54 -0.31
CA LEU A 99 11.12 -10.35 -0.22
C LEU A 99 10.40 -10.34 -1.56
N VAL A 100 9.83 -11.50 -1.93
CA VAL A 100 8.86 -11.60 -3.01
C VAL A 100 7.50 -11.76 -2.33
N VAL A 101 6.61 -10.82 -2.60
CA VAL A 101 5.26 -10.75 -2.03
C VAL A 101 4.27 -11.04 -3.14
N GLU A 102 3.44 -12.05 -2.94
CA GLU A 102 2.30 -12.30 -3.82
C GLU A 102 1.14 -11.43 -3.34
N LEU A 103 0.56 -10.67 -4.25
CA LEU A 103 -0.64 -9.89 -4.01
C LEU A 103 -1.84 -10.75 -4.37
N ASP A 104 -2.88 -10.70 -3.54
CA ASP A 104 -4.13 -11.42 -3.82
C ASP A 104 -4.69 -10.99 -5.20
N PRO A 105 -4.83 -11.93 -6.16
CA PRO A 105 -5.41 -11.64 -7.48
C PRO A 105 -6.79 -11.01 -7.41
N GLN A 106 -7.57 -11.29 -6.36
CA GLN A 106 -8.89 -10.69 -6.17
C GLN A 106 -8.86 -9.17 -6.01
N LEU A 107 -7.72 -8.60 -5.61
CA LEU A 107 -7.50 -7.16 -5.56
C LEU A 107 -7.61 -6.52 -6.95
N PHE A 108 -7.36 -7.29 -8.00
CA PHE A 108 -7.41 -6.85 -9.40
C PHE A 108 -8.74 -7.21 -10.10
N ASN A 109 -9.59 -8.04 -9.48
CA ASN A 109 -10.83 -8.52 -10.07
C ASN A 109 -11.92 -7.45 -10.25
N ARG A 110 -11.75 -6.22 -9.74
CA ARG A 110 -12.68 -5.10 -10.01
C ARG A 110 -12.76 -4.74 -11.51
N PHE A 111 -11.86 -5.28 -12.33
CA PHE A 111 -11.80 -5.12 -13.79
C PHE A 111 -12.13 -6.42 -14.56
N ALA A 112 -12.53 -7.49 -13.86
CA ALA A 112 -12.90 -8.76 -14.51
C ALA A 112 -14.40 -8.88 -14.83
N ASP A 113 -15.23 -7.95 -14.34
CA ASP A 113 -16.63 -7.83 -14.76
C ASP A 113 -16.72 -6.79 -15.91
N ASP A 114 -16.68 -7.32 -17.13
CA ASP A 114 -17.20 -6.70 -18.37
C ASP A 114 -18.74 -6.65 -18.35
#